data_AF-A0A6A7A061-F1
#
_entry.id   AF-A0A6A7A061-F1
#
_cell.length_a   1.000
_cell.length_b   1.000
_cell.length_c   1.000
_cell.angle_alpha   90.00
_cell.angle_beta   90.00
_cell.angle_gamma   90.00
#
_symmetry.space_group_name_H-M   'P 1'
#
loop_
_entity.id
_entity.type
_entity.pdbx_description
1 polymer ?
#
loop_
_entity_poly.entity_id
_entity_poly.type
_entity_poly.pdbx_seq_one_letter_code
_entity_poly.pdbx_strand_id
1 'polypeptide(L)'
;MGHEAHHHEEKQNLSFFASPLHQHTSSPAYETAPATDAERQQKSHNASVSTDPSASNPEFENMDNSIHDNPAFHRHAEATTAELFYDLFFVANLTTFTSLLEINDRYSLTAYIGFFSLLWLTWYQVSLYDVRFSADSVFERCAKAIHFGVMVGFAVIGPQWKPGQDVADYKIYKAFGLMLMVSRLTLFCQYSVTLLYTKKFKKTVVPLAMVMAWTLLAAILYGALTPAFPNIIFDEVTLDEVPQKSNVYIAWYVIALSETVLTVTVSCVWRIISFKGTHMVQRMSLLTLIVLGEGIIVICKSISKIVKNEYLWTVSVVGQIVAAVCIIYFLYMLYFDRIQEEHFGSIRQQVWSFLHFPLHIVLVLVLQGISLLIIWRQAVESLHGLGDAWAPALEYLDSNLTAIDPDTVFGMWMAEASDTNTNGTVFADYFNDTCYEYVYKAIPKGVDVSKELKTVQQAYTDIQQGFDNYYPDFNETAGEQLWYGINSMASATYKTLFDTFSVTVAKRKIKKGAPDLIQTAQLYFKIFDLIMSYTFVAGGSALILYSILGFLSLTKHQRRAGTVVRLAVTGAAGLGLALVSLIRLDTPRLYAYLGSSWMIPTICLTLFFCVLVDHVGMPKKKVH
;
A
#
# COMPACT_ATOMS: atom_id res chain seq x y z
N MET A 1 12.62 -2.74 48.94
CA MET A 1 11.63 -1.74 49.38
C MET A 1 12.19 -0.37 49.06
N GLY A 2 11.70 0.23 47.99
CA GLY A 2 12.04 1.58 47.55
C GLY A 2 10.87 2.05 46.71
N HIS A 3 10.03 2.89 47.30
CA HIS A 3 8.87 3.49 46.64
C HIS A 3 9.38 4.47 45.59
N GLU A 4 9.22 4.15 44.31
CA GLU A 4 9.18 5.16 43.27
C GLU A 4 7.82 5.86 43.38
N ALA A 5 7.86 7.10 43.87
CA ALA A 5 6.71 7.98 43.88
C ALA A 5 6.36 8.29 42.42
N HIS A 6 5.30 7.66 41.92
CA HIS A 6 4.58 8.17 40.76
C HIS A 6 4.10 9.58 41.11
N HIS A 7 4.76 10.59 40.56
CA HIS A 7 4.19 11.93 40.48
C HIS A 7 2.91 11.82 39.65
N HIS A 8 1.77 11.78 40.35
CA HIS A 8 0.48 12.09 39.75
C HIS A 8 0.52 13.55 39.34
N GLU A 9 0.78 13.83 38.06
CA GLU A 9 0.35 15.09 37.45
C GLU A 9 -1.17 15.16 37.61
N GLU A 10 -1.64 16.11 38.43
CA GLU A 10 -3.04 16.51 38.44
C GLU A 10 -3.49 16.79 37.01
N LYS A 11 -4.55 16.12 36.54
CA LYS A 11 -5.22 16.43 35.27
C LYS A 11 -5.72 17.88 35.33
N GLN A 12 -4.94 18.81 34.81
CA GLN A 12 -5.39 20.17 34.57
C GLN A 12 -6.65 20.13 33.68
N ASN A 13 -7.67 20.91 34.05
CA ASN A 13 -8.86 21.07 33.23
C ASN A 13 -8.47 21.59 31.84
N LEU A 14 -8.97 20.95 30.78
CA LEU A 14 -8.66 21.32 29.40
C LEU A 14 -9.07 22.77 29.12
N SER A 15 -8.13 23.59 28.67
CA SER A 15 -8.44 24.94 28.19
C SER A 15 -9.08 24.89 26.81
N PHE A 16 -9.90 25.90 26.49
CA PHE A 16 -10.57 25.98 25.18
C PHE A 16 -9.56 26.13 24.03
N PHE A 17 -8.49 26.89 24.27
CA PHE A 17 -7.29 26.98 23.44
C PHE A 17 -6.05 26.77 24.31
N ALA A 18 -5.04 26.07 23.79
CA ALA A 18 -3.76 25.87 24.46
C ALA A 18 -2.63 26.56 23.68
N SER A 19 -1.65 27.09 24.42
CA SER A 19 -0.45 27.66 23.82
C SER A 19 0.46 26.54 23.31
N PRO A 20 0.93 26.58 22.06
CA PRO A 20 1.92 25.64 21.56
C PRO A 20 3.34 25.96 22.07
N LEU A 21 3.51 27.06 22.82
CA LEU A 21 4.78 27.51 23.40
C LEU A 21 4.94 27.01 24.84
N HIS A 22 6.18 26.67 25.20
CA HIS A 22 6.57 26.34 26.56
C HIS A 22 6.37 27.56 27.48
N GLN A 23 5.59 27.42 28.55
CA GLN A 23 5.50 28.42 29.60
C GLN A 23 6.65 28.20 30.58
N HIS A 24 7.55 29.18 30.71
CA HIS A 24 8.47 29.20 31.84
C HIS A 24 7.64 29.46 33.11
N THR A 25 7.53 28.46 33.98
CA THR A 25 7.22 28.69 35.39
C THR A 25 8.38 29.51 35.96
N SER A 26 8.20 30.83 36.00
CA SER A 26 8.92 31.62 37.00
C SER A 26 8.49 31.07 38.35
N SER A 27 9.36 30.29 39.01
CA SER A 27 9.18 29.98 40.43
C SER A 27 8.86 31.28 41.15
N PRO A 28 7.83 31.34 42.01
CA PRO A 28 7.56 32.55 42.77
C PRO A 28 8.82 32.85 43.57
N ALA A 29 9.37 34.05 43.40
CA ALA A 29 10.39 34.56 44.28
C ALA A 29 9.81 34.46 45.70
N TYR A 30 10.34 33.54 46.50
CA TYR A 30 10.12 33.57 47.94
C TYR A 30 10.58 34.95 48.40
N GLU A 31 9.65 35.78 48.87
CA GLU A 31 9.97 36.93 49.69
C GLU A 31 10.73 36.42 50.91
N THR A 32 12.06 36.46 50.86
CA THR A 32 12.89 36.34 52.04
C THR A 32 12.68 37.58 52.89
N ALA A 33 12.05 37.39 54.05
CA ALA A 33 11.99 38.35 55.14
C ALA A 33 13.37 38.96 55.43
N PRO A 34 13.45 40.21 55.93
CA PRO A 34 14.72 40.88 56.15
C PRO A 34 15.51 40.19 57.27
N ALA A 35 16.64 39.58 56.91
CA ALA A 35 17.59 39.01 57.86
C ALA A 35 18.29 40.12 58.64
N THR A 36 18.38 39.93 59.96
CA THR A 36 19.06 40.81 60.92
C THR A 36 20.58 40.82 60.72
N ASP A 37 21.23 41.92 61.10
CA ASP A 37 22.65 42.25 60.90
C ASP A 37 23.70 41.28 61.51
N ALA A 38 23.30 40.11 62.02
CA ALA A 38 24.21 39.13 62.60
C ALA A 38 24.84 38.16 61.58
N GLU A 39 24.26 37.97 60.38
CA GLU A 39 24.79 37.00 59.39
C GLU A 39 25.82 37.59 58.39
N ARG A 40 26.07 38.89 58.41
CA ARG A 40 27.04 39.53 57.49
C ARG A 40 28.51 39.39 57.91
N GLN A 41 28.82 38.97 59.12
CA GLN A 41 30.22 38.89 59.59
C GLN A 41 30.90 37.53 59.42
N GLN A 42 30.18 36.48 59.00
CA GLN A 42 30.77 35.12 58.94
C GLN A 42 31.25 34.69 57.54
N LYS A 43 31.00 35.49 56.49
CA LYS A 43 31.43 35.19 55.10
C LYS A 43 32.71 35.91 54.64
N SER A 44 33.28 36.84 55.43
CA SER A 44 34.48 37.58 55.01
C SER A 44 35.82 36.90 55.38
N HIS A 45 35.82 35.72 55.99
CA HIS A 45 37.03 35.16 56.60
C HIS A 45 37.70 33.96 55.90
N ASN A 46 37.14 33.44 54.80
CA ASN A 46 37.75 32.30 54.08
C ASN A 46 38.19 32.62 52.64
N ALA A 47 38.47 33.89 52.35
CA ALA A 47 39.23 34.27 51.16
C ALA A 47 40.73 34.35 51.53
N SER A 48 41.47 33.24 51.43
CA SER A 48 42.89 33.25 50.98
C SER A 48 43.52 31.85 50.93
N VAL A 49 44.28 31.63 49.85
CA VAL A 49 45.33 30.61 49.63
C VAL A 49 44.89 29.20 49.21
N SER A 50 44.93 28.91 47.89
CA SER A 50 45.98 28.06 47.27
C SER A 50 45.73 27.88 45.76
N THR A 51 46.77 28.14 44.99
CA THR A 51 46.93 27.97 43.54
C THR A 51 47.34 26.54 43.18
N ASP A 52 46.72 25.92 42.17
CA ASP A 52 47.37 24.91 41.31
C ASP A 52 46.75 24.90 39.88
N PRO A 53 47.54 24.72 38.79
CA PRO A 53 47.14 25.05 37.43
C PRO A 53 46.87 23.80 36.57
N SER A 54 45.62 23.32 36.47
CA SER A 54 45.25 22.34 35.42
C SER A 54 43.75 22.19 35.16
N ALA A 55 42.99 23.28 35.03
CA ALA A 55 41.59 23.20 34.60
C ALA A 55 41.25 24.34 33.64
N SER A 56 41.46 24.10 32.34
CA SER A 56 40.82 24.87 31.28
C SER A 56 39.32 24.53 31.25
N ASN A 57 38.55 25.11 32.16
CA ASN A 57 37.11 25.24 31.98
C ASN A 57 36.89 26.26 30.85
N PRO A 58 36.23 25.90 29.74
CA PRO A 58 35.83 26.90 28.77
C PRO A 58 34.84 27.84 29.44
N GLU A 59 35.05 29.15 29.32
CA GLU A 59 34.07 30.17 29.66
C GLU A 59 32.74 29.80 29.00
N PHE A 60 31.73 29.50 29.81
CA PHE A 60 30.35 29.51 29.35
C PHE A 60 30.03 30.96 29.00
N GLU A 61 30.22 31.33 27.73
CA GLU A 61 29.58 32.49 27.15
C GLU A 61 28.07 32.37 27.41
N ASN A 62 27.56 33.32 28.18
CA ASN A 62 26.16 33.47 28.57
C ASN A 62 25.20 33.31 27.37
N MET A 63 24.61 32.11 27.21
CA MET A 63 23.55 31.84 26.21
C MET A 63 22.18 32.41 26.60
N ASP A 64 22.03 33.03 27.78
CA ASP A 64 20.75 33.54 28.30
C ASP A 64 20.11 34.61 27.40
N ASN A 65 20.92 35.40 26.69
CA ASN A 65 20.39 36.43 25.78
C ASN A 65 19.87 35.89 24.44
N SER A 66 20.16 34.63 24.08
CA SER A 66 19.69 34.02 22.81
C SER A 66 18.38 33.23 22.94
N ILE A 67 17.95 32.97 24.17
CA ILE A 67 16.78 32.14 24.50
C ILE A 67 15.50 32.99 24.52
N HIS A 68 15.57 34.26 24.90
CA HIS A 68 14.40 35.17 24.93
C HIS A 68 13.86 35.55 23.54
N ASP A 69 14.66 35.41 22.48
CA ASP A 69 14.32 35.87 21.12
C ASP A 69 13.68 34.80 20.22
N ASN A 70 13.55 33.55 20.69
CA ASN A 70 13.02 32.44 19.88
C ASN A 70 11.88 31.69 20.60
N PRO A 71 10.75 31.42 19.92
CA PRO A 71 9.68 30.62 20.52
C PRO A 71 10.12 29.16 20.71
N ALA A 72 10.11 28.69 21.96
CA ALA A 72 10.26 27.28 22.28
C ALA A 72 8.89 26.58 22.20
N PHE A 73 8.62 25.90 21.08
CA PHE A 73 7.42 25.06 20.93
C PHE A 73 7.51 23.80 21.80
N HIS A 74 6.36 23.31 22.28
CA HIS A 74 6.28 21.98 22.91
C HIS A 74 6.81 20.93 21.93
N ARG A 75 7.81 20.16 22.36
CA ARG A 75 8.34 19.03 21.60
C ARG A 75 7.90 17.76 22.32
N HIS A 76 7.05 17.00 21.66
CA HIS A 76 6.79 15.63 22.10
C HIS A 76 7.95 14.77 21.60
N ALA A 77 8.58 14.05 22.53
CA ALA A 77 9.62 13.08 22.19
C ALA A 77 9.03 11.88 21.46
N GLU A 78 7.74 11.61 21.67
CA GLU A 78 7.03 10.47 21.11
C GLU A 78 5.70 10.88 20.45
N ALA A 79 5.23 10.09 19.50
CA ALA A 79 3.92 10.24 18.88
C ALA A 79 2.79 10.11 19.93
N THR A 80 1.86 11.05 19.90
CA THR A 80 0.69 11.03 20.79
C THR A 80 -0.30 9.95 20.35
N THR A 81 -1.12 9.46 21.29
CA THR A 81 -2.15 8.45 21.00
C THR A 81 -3.18 8.94 19.97
N ALA A 82 -3.48 10.24 19.94
CA ALA A 82 -4.39 10.84 18.95
C ALA A 82 -3.79 10.87 17.53
N GLU A 83 -2.47 11.07 17.41
CA GLU A 83 -1.77 10.99 16.12
C GLU A 83 -1.76 9.56 15.59
N LEU A 84 -1.44 8.57 16.44
CA LEU A 84 -1.50 7.17 16.05
C LEU A 84 -2.91 6.74 15.66
N PHE A 85 -3.93 7.23 16.38
CA PHE A 85 -5.33 7.01 16.05
C PHE A 85 -5.72 7.59 14.69
N TYR A 86 -5.17 8.73 14.28
CA TYR A 86 -5.35 9.26 12.93
C TYR A 86 -4.73 8.35 11.86
N ASP A 87 -3.54 7.81 12.12
CA ASP A 87 -2.85 6.89 11.21
C ASP A 87 -3.65 5.59 11.03
N LEU A 88 -4.41 5.15 12.03
CA LEU A 88 -5.36 4.04 11.93
C LEU A 88 -6.50 4.31 10.93
N PHE A 89 -7.03 5.54 10.86
CA PHE A 89 -8.02 5.91 9.84
C PHE A 89 -7.40 5.94 8.44
N PHE A 90 -6.14 6.36 8.31
CA PHE A 90 -5.42 6.29 7.04
C PHE A 90 -5.36 4.85 6.52
N VAL A 91 -4.95 3.89 7.36
CA VAL A 91 -4.85 2.49 6.92
C VAL A 91 -6.22 1.85 6.68
N ALA A 92 -7.25 2.16 7.48
CA ALA A 92 -8.60 1.64 7.24
C ALA A 92 -9.15 2.04 5.86
N ASN A 93 -8.85 3.26 5.40
CA ASN A 93 -9.14 3.70 4.03
C ASN A 93 -8.42 2.84 2.99
N LEU A 94 -7.13 2.61 3.20
CA LEU A 94 -6.32 1.77 2.33
C LEU A 94 -6.85 0.34 2.25
N THR A 95 -7.20 -0.27 3.39
CA THR A 95 -7.78 -1.63 3.46
C THR A 95 -9.08 -1.72 2.69
N THR A 96 -9.97 -0.75 2.89
CA THR A 96 -11.29 -0.71 2.23
C THR A 96 -11.10 -0.57 0.73
N PHE A 97 -10.27 0.38 0.30
CA PHE A 97 -10.00 0.62 -1.10
C PHE A 97 -9.34 -0.57 -1.80
N THR A 98 -8.35 -1.20 -1.15
CA THR A 98 -7.66 -2.40 -1.66
C THR A 98 -8.61 -3.60 -1.79
N SER A 99 -9.62 -3.69 -0.94
CA SER A 99 -10.62 -4.76 -1.02
C SER A 99 -11.66 -4.53 -2.13
N LEU A 100 -11.83 -3.28 -2.57
CA LEU A 100 -12.85 -2.88 -3.56
C LEU A 100 -12.28 -2.74 -4.99
N LEU A 101 -11.04 -2.27 -5.12
CA LEU A 101 -10.41 -2.06 -6.42
C LEU A 101 -9.45 -3.22 -6.75
N GLU A 102 -9.90 -4.10 -7.64
CA GLU A 102 -9.04 -5.11 -8.26
C GLU A 102 -8.06 -4.45 -9.23
N ILE A 103 -6.75 -4.67 -9.03
CA ILE A 103 -5.70 -4.18 -9.93
C ILE A 103 -5.54 -5.18 -11.09
N ASN A 104 -6.45 -5.13 -12.05
CA ASN A 104 -6.48 -6.05 -13.20
C ASN A 104 -6.01 -5.40 -14.52
N ASP A 105 -5.81 -4.09 -14.55
CA ASP A 105 -5.48 -3.36 -15.76
C ASP A 105 -4.69 -2.08 -15.46
N ARG A 106 -4.21 -1.39 -16.51
CA ARG A 106 -3.39 -0.19 -16.32
C ARG A 106 -4.19 0.97 -15.72
N TYR A 107 -5.49 1.05 -16.01
CA TYR A 107 -6.34 2.10 -15.45
C TYR A 107 -6.60 1.86 -13.96
N SER A 108 -6.90 0.62 -13.53
CA SER A 108 -7.02 0.28 -12.10
C SER A 108 -5.70 0.48 -11.35
N LEU A 109 -4.55 0.12 -11.92
CA LEU A 109 -3.25 0.41 -11.30
C LEU A 109 -3.02 1.91 -11.11
N THR A 110 -3.31 2.71 -12.14
CA THR A 110 -3.18 4.18 -12.06
C THR A 110 -4.17 4.77 -11.07
N ALA A 111 -5.40 4.24 -11.03
CA ALA A 111 -6.41 4.63 -10.06
C ALA A 111 -5.95 4.33 -8.63
N TYR A 112 -5.32 3.18 -8.41
CA TYR A 112 -4.79 2.78 -7.11
C TYR A 112 -3.71 3.73 -6.62
N ILE A 113 -2.70 3.99 -7.46
CA ILE A 113 -1.62 4.94 -7.16
C ILE A 113 -2.20 6.34 -6.92
N GLY A 114 -3.17 6.76 -7.74
CA GLY A 114 -3.84 8.05 -7.62
C GLY A 114 -4.61 8.21 -6.31
N PHE A 115 -5.39 7.21 -5.89
CA PHE A 115 -6.12 7.27 -4.63
C PHE A 115 -5.16 7.31 -3.44
N PHE A 116 -4.17 6.42 -3.42
CA PHE A 116 -3.13 6.40 -2.39
C PHE A 116 -2.42 7.75 -2.28
N SER A 117 -2.13 8.39 -3.42
CA SER A 117 -1.43 9.68 -3.45
C SER A 117 -2.23 10.81 -2.81
N LEU A 118 -3.54 10.90 -3.07
CA LEU A 118 -4.40 11.91 -2.44
C LEU A 118 -4.54 11.67 -0.94
N LEU A 119 -4.68 10.40 -0.55
CA LEU A 119 -4.79 9.99 0.85
C LEU A 119 -3.49 10.33 1.61
N TRP A 120 -2.33 9.96 1.05
CA TRP A 120 -1.01 10.20 1.64
C TRP A 120 -0.69 11.68 1.74
N LEU A 121 -0.91 12.46 0.67
CA LEU A 121 -0.63 13.90 0.70
C LEU A 121 -1.53 14.64 1.69
N THR A 122 -2.79 14.21 1.84
CA THR A 122 -3.71 14.78 2.84
C THR A 122 -3.25 14.45 4.26
N TRP A 123 -2.93 13.18 4.52
CA TRP A 123 -2.37 12.74 5.80
C TRP A 123 -1.07 13.47 6.15
N TYR A 124 -0.20 13.67 5.16
CA TYR A 124 1.11 14.28 5.35
C TYR A 124 0.99 15.73 5.84
N GLN A 125 0.08 16.51 5.27
CA GLN A 125 -0.12 17.91 5.66
C GLN A 125 -0.64 18.06 7.09
N VAL A 126 -1.60 17.22 7.48
CA VAL A 126 -2.09 17.17 8.87
C VAL A 126 -0.96 16.74 9.80
N SER A 127 -0.18 15.74 9.40
CA SER A 127 0.93 15.23 10.22
C SER A 127 2.05 16.23 10.43
N LEU A 128 2.37 17.05 9.41
CA LEU A 128 3.35 18.14 9.54
C LEU A 128 2.87 19.19 10.56
N TYR A 129 1.58 19.56 10.53
CA TYR A 129 1.04 20.47 11.54
C TYR A 129 1.16 19.87 12.94
N ASP A 130 0.68 18.64 13.10
CA ASP A 130 0.60 17.97 14.40
C ASP A 130 1.96 17.89 15.11
N VAL A 131 2.96 17.43 14.35
CA VAL A 131 4.30 17.16 14.87
C VAL A 131 5.00 18.42 15.38
N ARG A 132 4.56 19.62 14.94
CA ARG A 132 5.23 20.87 15.27
C ARG A 132 4.42 21.82 16.13
N PHE A 133 3.10 21.83 15.97
CA PHE A 133 2.25 22.89 16.53
C PHE A 133 1.06 22.37 17.34
N SER A 134 0.78 21.07 17.34
CA SER A 134 -0.33 20.52 18.13
C SER A 134 -0.11 20.76 19.62
N ALA A 135 -1.12 21.34 20.27
CA ALA A 135 -1.21 21.50 21.72
C ALA A 135 -2.60 21.06 22.16
N ASP A 136 -2.67 20.17 23.15
CA ASP A 136 -3.94 19.57 23.57
C ASP A 136 -4.89 20.65 24.12
N SER A 137 -6.04 20.78 23.47
CA SER A 137 -7.09 21.75 23.79
C SER A 137 -8.41 21.31 23.20
N VAL A 138 -9.52 21.91 23.66
CA VAL A 138 -10.85 21.59 23.11
C VAL A 138 -10.92 21.87 21.61
N PHE A 139 -10.38 23.02 21.17
CA PHE A 139 -10.32 23.35 19.74
C PHE A 139 -9.53 22.31 18.92
N GLU A 140 -8.34 21.93 19.40
CA GLU A 140 -7.50 20.95 18.69
C GLU A 140 -8.20 19.59 18.61
N ARG A 141 -8.87 19.13 19.66
CA ARG A 141 -9.66 17.89 19.64
C ARG A 141 -10.84 17.95 18.66
N CYS A 142 -11.52 19.09 18.57
CA CYS A 142 -12.57 19.30 17.55
C CYS A 142 -11.99 19.28 16.12
N ALA A 143 -10.84 19.92 15.90
CA ALA A 143 -10.16 19.91 14.61
C ALA A 143 -9.75 18.47 14.21
N LYS A 144 -9.23 17.68 15.16
CA LYS A 144 -8.95 16.26 14.97
C LYS A 144 -10.19 15.45 14.60
N ALA A 145 -11.32 15.69 15.26
CA ALA A 145 -12.57 15.03 14.91
C ALA A 145 -13.01 15.33 13.47
N ILE A 146 -12.82 16.57 13.00
CA ILE A 146 -13.05 16.93 11.59
C ILE A 146 -12.09 16.18 10.66
N HIS A 147 -10.81 16.07 11.02
CA HIS A 147 -9.83 15.30 10.24
C HIS A 147 -10.19 13.80 10.17
N PHE A 148 -10.73 13.21 11.24
CA PHE A 148 -11.28 11.84 11.18
C PHE A 148 -12.47 11.76 10.22
N GLY A 149 -13.38 12.73 10.25
CA GLY A 149 -14.49 12.82 9.31
C GLY A 149 -14.03 12.93 7.85
N VAL A 150 -12.99 13.72 7.57
CA VAL A 150 -12.35 13.78 6.24
C VAL A 150 -11.81 12.42 5.82
N MET A 151 -11.11 11.71 6.72
CA MET A 151 -10.63 10.37 6.43
C MET A 151 -11.77 9.39 6.15
N VAL A 152 -12.88 9.43 6.88
CA VAL A 152 -14.06 8.60 6.53
C VAL A 152 -14.61 8.96 5.14
N GLY A 153 -14.56 10.24 4.76
CA GLY A 153 -14.93 10.69 3.41
C GLY A 153 -14.11 10.05 2.28
N PHE A 154 -12.83 9.74 2.52
CA PHE A 154 -11.99 9.00 1.56
C PHE A 154 -12.52 7.58 1.29
N ALA A 155 -13.07 6.91 2.30
CA ALA A 155 -13.60 5.56 2.16
C ALA A 155 -14.86 5.54 1.28
N VAL A 156 -15.66 6.62 1.35
CA VAL A 156 -16.91 6.77 0.59
C VAL A 156 -16.63 6.94 -0.90
N ILE A 157 -15.57 7.65 -1.30
CA ILE A 157 -15.23 7.82 -2.73
C ILE A 157 -14.59 6.56 -3.32
N GLY A 158 -13.94 5.73 -2.50
CA GLY A 158 -13.20 4.54 -2.94
C GLY A 158 -13.90 3.66 -3.98
N PRO A 159 -15.15 3.19 -3.75
CA PRO A 159 -15.88 2.33 -4.69
C PRO A 159 -16.16 2.96 -6.06
N GLN A 160 -16.26 4.29 -6.14
CA GLN A 160 -16.58 5.02 -7.38
C GLN A 160 -15.37 5.72 -8.00
N TRP A 161 -14.19 5.51 -7.44
CA TRP A 161 -12.95 6.09 -7.92
C TRP A 161 -12.51 5.45 -9.24
N LYS A 162 -12.78 6.15 -10.34
CA LYS A 162 -12.46 5.74 -11.72
C LYS A 162 -11.84 6.91 -12.49
N PRO A 163 -10.62 7.35 -12.10
CA PRO A 163 -10.01 8.54 -12.68
C PRO A 163 -9.76 8.37 -14.18
N GLY A 164 -10.15 9.38 -14.96
CA GLY A 164 -9.94 9.42 -16.40
C GLY A 164 -10.79 8.45 -17.23
N GLN A 165 -11.75 7.76 -16.61
CA GLN A 165 -12.74 6.92 -17.27
C GLN A 165 -14.06 7.68 -17.46
N ASP A 166 -14.95 7.12 -18.28
CA ASP A 166 -16.28 7.70 -18.48
C ASP A 166 -17.15 7.43 -17.26
N VAL A 167 -17.66 8.51 -16.66
CA VAL A 167 -18.53 8.46 -15.48
C VAL A 167 -19.81 9.21 -15.80
N ALA A 168 -20.95 8.62 -15.46
CA ALA A 168 -22.27 9.21 -15.69
C ALA A 168 -22.57 10.34 -14.70
N ASP A 169 -22.28 10.14 -13.41
CA ASP A 169 -22.47 11.14 -12.35
C ASP A 169 -21.16 11.46 -11.60
N TYR A 170 -20.78 12.74 -11.62
CA TYR A 170 -19.62 13.27 -10.90
C TYR A 170 -19.95 13.78 -9.48
N LYS A 171 -21.15 13.52 -8.95
CA LYS A 171 -21.56 13.95 -7.60
C LYS A 171 -20.57 13.55 -6.51
N ILE A 172 -20.01 12.35 -6.55
CA ILE A 172 -19.03 11.89 -5.56
C ILE A 172 -17.69 12.63 -5.71
N TYR A 173 -17.26 12.95 -6.94
CA TYR A 173 -16.06 13.76 -7.17
C TYR A 173 -16.25 15.19 -6.63
N LYS A 174 -17.43 15.78 -6.85
CA LYS A 174 -17.81 17.09 -6.31
C LYS A 174 -17.78 17.09 -4.77
N ALA A 175 -18.42 16.08 -4.15
CA ALA A 175 -18.41 15.92 -2.70
C ALA A 175 -16.98 15.76 -2.15
N PHE A 176 -16.14 14.98 -2.83
CA PHE A 176 -14.76 14.78 -2.41
C PHE A 176 -13.90 16.06 -2.51
N GLY A 177 -14.08 16.87 -3.56
CA GLY A 177 -13.47 18.21 -3.65
C GLY A 177 -13.83 19.10 -2.45
N LEU A 178 -15.11 19.07 -2.03
CA LEU A 178 -15.55 19.78 -0.83
C LEU A 178 -14.96 19.21 0.46
N MET A 179 -14.78 17.89 0.57
CA MET A 179 -14.10 17.27 1.71
C MET A 179 -12.63 17.70 1.81
N LEU A 180 -11.92 17.80 0.68
CA LEU A 180 -10.56 18.34 0.64
C LEU A 180 -10.53 19.82 1.03
N MET A 181 -11.53 20.62 0.61
CA MET A 181 -11.68 22.00 1.07
C MET A 181 -11.85 22.08 2.60
N VAL A 182 -12.74 21.27 3.18
CA VAL A 182 -12.97 21.23 4.63
C VAL A 182 -11.69 20.88 5.38
N SER A 183 -10.93 19.89 4.90
CA SER A 183 -9.61 19.54 5.47
C SER A 183 -8.66 20.74 5.54
N ARG A 184 -8.59 21.54 4.47
CA ARG A 184 -7.71 22.71 4.40
C ARG A 184 -8.22 23.91 5.18
N LEU A 185 -9.53 24.10 5.27
CA LEU A 185 -10.11 25.11 6.16
C LEU A 185 -9.82 24.79 7.63
N THR A 186 -9.91 23.52 8.04
CA THR A 186 -9.55 23.10 9.39
C THR A 186 -8.07 23.37 9.67
N LEU A 187 -7.17 23.01 8.75
CA LEU A 187 -5.73 23.31 8.88
C LEU A 187 -5.45 24.82 8.93
N PHE A 188 -6.14 25.62 8.11
CA PHE A 188 -6.02 27.08 8.15
C PHE A 188 -6.40 27.63 9.52
N CYS A 189 -7.50 27.16 10.13
CA CYS A 189 -7.91 27.56 11.48
C CYS A 189 -6.87 27.16 12.53
N GLN A 190 -6.32 25.94 12.43
CA GLN A 190 -5.25 25.42 13.27
C GLN A 190 -3.96 26.27 13.21
N TYR A 191 -3.49 26.56 11.99
CA TYR A 191 -2.36 27.48 11.78
C TYR A 191 -2.67 28.90 12.25
N SER A 192 -3.91 29.37 12.12
CA SER A 192 -4.34 30.69 12.60
C SER A 192 -4.23 30.81 14.12
N VAL A 193 -4.73 29.82 14.87
CA VAL A 193 -4.61 29.79 16.34
C VAL A 193 -3.13 29.77 16.75
N THR A 194 -2.31 28.95 16.10
CA THR A 194 -0.86 28.91 16.32
C THR A 194 -0.20 30.27 16.06
N LEU A 195 -0.63 30.96 15.00
CA LEU A 195 -0.13 32.29 14.68
C LEU A 195 -0.50 33.29 15.79
N LEU A 196 -1.73 33.27 16.32
CA LEU A 196 -2.17 34.16 17.41
C LEU A 196 -1.22 34.09 18.63
N TYR A 197 -0.82 32.88 19.04
CA TYR A 197 0.09 32.68 20.17
C TYR A 197 1.54 33.08 19.86
N THR A 198 1.95 32.99 18.59
CA THR A 198 3.33 33.27 18.16
C THR A 198 3.54 34.67 17.61
N LYS A 199 2.49 35.52 17.53
CA LYS A 199 2.57 36.91 16.99
C LYS A 199 3.65 37.77 17.64
N LYS A 200 4.00 37.49 18.90
CA LYS A 200 5.07 38.20 19.62
C LYS A 200 6.45 38.00 18.97
N PHE A 201 6.67 36.87 18.29
CA PHE A 201 7.93 36.52 17.64
C PHE A 201 7.90 36.87 16.15
N LYS A 202 8.33 38.09 15.81
CA LYS A 202 8.27 38.64 14.43
C LYS A 202 8.92 37.73 13.37
N LYS A 203 9.95 36.96 13.75
CA LYS A 203 10.66 36.01 12.86
C LYS A 203 9.84 34.76 12.50
N THR A 204 8.82 34.42 13.30
CA THR A 204 7.94 33.24 13.10
C THR A 204 6.66 33.61 12.34
N VAL A 205 6.24 34.87 12.43
CA VAL A 205 5.00 35.35 11.78
C VAL A 205 5.04 35.17 10.26
N VAL A 206 6.14 35.56 9.62
CA VAL A 206 6.28 35.47 8.15
C VAL A 206 6.18 34.03 7.62
N PRO A 207 7.00 33.05 8.09
CA PRO A 207 6.92 31.68 7.59
C PRO A 207 5.57 31.03 7.88
N LEU A 208 4.98 31.26 9.05
CA LEU A 208 3.69 30.69 9.40
C LEU A 208 2.55 31.31 8.59
N ALA A 209 2.59 32.61 8.33
CA ALA A 209 1.61 33.30 7.49
C ALA A 209 1.66 32.83 6.03
N MET A 210 2.85 32.49 5.49
CA MET A 210 2.97 31.94 4.13
C MET A 210 2.32 30.56 4.00
N VAL A 211 2.57 29.65 4.96
CA VAL A 211 1.92 28.33 4.98
C VAL A 211 0.42 28.49 5.15
N MET A 212 -0.02 29.34 6.08
CA MET A 212 -1.43 29.64 6.30
C MET A 212 -2.12 30.21 5.05
N ALA A 213 -1.51 31.19 4.38
CA ALA A 213 -2.06 31.78 3.15
C ALA A 213 -2.18 30.73 2.03
N TRP A 214 -1.18 29.85 1.88
CA TRP A 214 -1.25 28.78 0.89
C TRP A 214 -2.33 27.75 1.22
N THR A 215 -2.45 27.31 2.49
CA THR A 215 -3.51 26.37 2.89
C THR A 215 -4.91 26.94 2.64
N LEU A 216 -5.10 28.24 2.85
CA LEU A 216 -6.36 28.92 2.52
C LEU A 216 -6.59 28.96 1.00
N LEU A 217 -5.57 29.30 0.22
CA LEU A 217 -5.66 29.28 -1.24
C LEU A 217 -6.00 27.87 -1.75
N ALA A 218 -5.36 26.83 -1.23
CA ALA A 218 -5.66 25.45 -1.55
C ALA A 218 -7.12 25.10 -1.24
N ALA A 219 -7.66 25.53 -0.08
CA ALA A 219 -9.07 25.34 0.24
C ALA A 219 -10.00 25.99 -0.81
N ILE A 220 -9.73 27.25 -1.17
CA ILE A 220 -10.51 27.96 -2.19
C ILE A 220 -10.43 27.24 -3.53
N LEU A 221 -9.23 26.79 -3.95
CA LEU A 221 -9.04 26.07 -5.20
C LEU A 221 -9.79 24.73 -5.22
N TYR A 222 -9.75 23.95 -4.13
CA TYR A 222 -10.54 22.72 -4.01
C TYR A 222 -12.04 22.98 -4.14
N GLY A 223 -12.55 24.02 -3.47
CA GLY A 223 -13.95 24.43 -3.58
C GLY A 223 -14.32 24.90 -5.00
N ALA A 224 -13.47 25.72 -5.62
CA ALA A 224 -13.67 26.27 -6.97
C ALA A 224 -13.63 25.21 -8.09
N LEU A 225 -13.02 24.05 -7.85
CA LEU A 225 -13.04 22.91 -8.79
C LEU A 225 -14.40 22.19 -8.80
N THR A 226 -15.23 22.32 -7.76
CA THR A 226 -16.55 21.68 -7.67
C THR A 226 -17.46 21.99 -8.88
N PRO A 227 -17.67 23.26 -9.28
CA PRO A 227 -18.46 23.58 -10.47
C PRO A 227 -17.79 23.20 -11.80
N ALA A 228 -16.49 22.93 -11.82
CA ALA A 228 -15.77 22.56 -13.04
C ALA A 228 -16.03 21.09 -13.46
N PHE A 229 -16.52 20.25 -12.54
CA PHE A 229 -16.94 18.89 -12.89
C PHE A 229 -18.23 18.91 -13.72
N PRO A 230 -18.33 18.11 -14.80
CA PRO A 230 -19.51 18.12 -15.65
C PRO A 230 -20.80 17.80 -14.90
N ASN A 231 -21.92 18.28 -15.45
CA ASN A 231 -23.26 17.93 -14.98
C ASN A 231 -23.79 16.74 -15.79
N ILE A 232 -24.75 16.03 -15.21
CA ILE A 232 -25.38 14.87 -15.85
C ILE A 232 -26.06 15.33 -17.15
N ILE A 233 -25.80 14.60 -18.24
CA ILE A 233 -26.51 14.75 -19.51
C ILE A 233 -27.27 13.47 -19.77
N PHE A 234 -28.54 13.60 -20.15
CA PHE A 234 -29.38 12.49 -20.55
C PHE A 234 -29.45 12.43 -22.08
N ASP A 235 -29.43 11.23 -22.64
CA ASP A 235 -29.70 11.01 -24.06
C ASP A 235 -31.17 11.35 -24.34
N GLU A 236 -31.42 12.19 -25.35
CA GLU A 236 -32.76 12.64 -25.74
C GLU A 236 -33.69 11.49 -26.16
N VAL A 237 -33.13 10.36 -26.60
CA VAL A 237 -33.89 9.23 -27.15
C VAL A 237 -34.05 8.10 -26.13
N THR A 238 -32.97 7.72 -25.45
CA THR A 238 -32.98 6.57 -24.53
C THR A 238 -33.30 6.96 -23.09
N LEU A 239 -33.28 8.26 -22.75
CA LEU A 239 -33.38 8.79 -21.38
C LEU A 239 -32.31 8.25 -20.43
N ASP A 240 -31.28 7.57 -20.96
CA ASP A 240 -30.16 7.04 -20.18
C ASP A 240 -29.11 8.13 -19.95
N GLU A 241 -28.37 8.03 -18.84
CA GLU A 241 -27.27 8.94 -18.52
C GLU A 241 -26.10 8.72 -19.48
N VAL A 242 -25.64 9.79 -20.15
CA VAL A 242 -24.51 9.73 -21.07
C VAL A 242 -23.20 9.86 -20.28
N PRO A 243 -22.32 8.84 -20.29
CA PRO A 243 -21.04 8.89 -19.60
C PRO A 243 -20.13 9.97 -20.19
N GLN A 244 -19.46 10.74 -19.33
CA GLN A 244 -18.54 11.79 -19.76
C GLN A 244 -17.15 11.60 -19.16
N LYS A 245 -16.14 12.01 -19.92
CA LYS A 245 -14.74 12.01 -19.47
C LYS A 245 -14.34 13.39 -18.93
N SER A 246 -13.79 13.43 -17.73
CA SER A 246 -13.24 14.64 -17.11
C SER A 246 -11.85 14.41 -16.53
N ASN A 247 -10.95 15.36 -16.77
CA ASN A 247 -9.59 15.38 -16.22
C ASN A 247 -9.43 16.38 -15.06
N VAL A 248 -10.52 16.96 -14.57
CA VAL A 248 -10.51 18.00 -13.51
C VAL A 248 -9.86 17.49 -12.22
N TYR A 249 -9.98 16.19 -11.94
CA TYR A 249 -9.36 15.55 -10.78
C TYR A 249 -7.82 15.68 -10.75
N ILE A 250 -7.16 15.90 -11.90
CA ILE A 250 -5.70 16.12 -11.97
C ILE A 250 -5.30 17.36 -11.14
N ALA A 251 -6.15 18.39 -11.11
CA ALA A 251 -5.89 19.60 -10.36
C ALA A 251 -5.73 19.35 -8.85
N TRP A 252 -6.39 18.33 -8.29
CA TRP A 252 -6.24 17.97 -6.88
C TRP A 252 -4.81 17.56 -6.54
N TYR A 253 -4.15 16.79 -7.40
CA TYR A 253 -2.74 16.42 -7.22
C TYR A 253 -1.81 17.62 -7.31
N VAL A 254 -2.06 18.51 -8.28
CA VAL A 254 -1.24 19.72 -8.46
C VAL A 254 -1.32 20.60 -7.21
N ILE A 255 -2.52 20.80 -6.65
CA ILE A 255 -2.73 21.57 -5.42
C ILE A 255 -2.03 20.90 -4.23
N ALA A 256 -2.21 19.58 -4.04
CA ALA A 256 -1.59 18.85 -2.93
C ALA A 256 -0.06 18.82 -3.01
N LEU A 257 0.51 18.66 -4.21
CA LEU A 257 1.96 18.66 -4.41
C LEU A 257 2.56 20.05 -4.20
N SER A 258 1.94 21.09 -4.75
CA SER A 258 2.39 22.48 -4.57
C SER A 258 2.33 22.92 -3.10
N GLU A 259 1.30 22.50 -2.36
CA GLU A 259 1.24 22.68 -0.90
C GLU A 259 2.38 21.98 -0.17
N THR A 260 2.69 20.75 -0.56
CA THR A 260 3.81 20.02 0.02
C THR A 260 5.15 20.69 -0.25
N VAL A 261 5.39 21.12 -1.49
CA VAL A 261 6.59 21.85 -1.87
C VAL A 261 6.72 23.15 -1.10
N LEU A 262 5.63 23.92 -0.94
CA LEU A 262 5.66 25.16 -0.20
C LEU A 262 5.97 24.93 1.28
N THR A 263 5.23 24.05 1.97
CA THR A 263 5.43 23.78 3.41
C THR A 263 6.84 23.27 3.70
N VAL A 264 7.36 22.35 2.86
CA VAL A 264 8.72 21.83 2.99
C VAL A 264 9.76 22.91 2.74
N THR A 265 9.57 23.75 1.71
CA THR A 265 10.51 24.84 1.38
C THR A 265 10.57 25.87 2.52
N VAL A 266 9.42 26.27 3.05
CA VAL A 266 9.37 27.21 4.18
C VAL A 266 10.05 26.60 5.42
N SER A 267 9.84 25.32 5.70
CA SER A 267 10.53 24.61 6.81
C SER A 267 12.06 24.56 6.64
N CYS A 268 12.55 24.48 5.40
CA CYS A 268 13.98 24.45 5.11
C CYS A 268 14.65 25.83 5.21
N VAL A 269 13.97 26.89 4.77
CA VAL A 269 14.49 28.27 4.80
C VAL A 269 14.42 28.86 6.21
N TRP A 270 13.28 28.70 6.89
CA TRP A 270 13.07 29.23 8.25
C TRP A 270 13.30 28.16 9.31
N ARG A 271 14.54 28.08 9.81
CA ARG A 271 14.95 27.09 10.81
C ARG A 271 14.14 27.10 12.12
N ILE A 272 13.46 28.22 12.43
CA ILE A 272 12.61 28.35 13.63
C ILE A 272 11.37 27.43 13.56
N ILE A 273 10.84 27.17 12.36
CA ILE A 273 9.71 26.25 12.14
C ILE A 273 10.16 24.90 11.55
N SER A 274 11.47 24.63 11.58
CA SER A 274 12.04 23.37 11.09
C SER A 274 11.52 22.18 11.90
N PHE A 275 11.25 21.06 11.23
CA PHE A 275 10.91 19.78 11.89
C PHE A 275 12.12 19.08 12.54
N LYS A 276 13.27 19.75 12.64
CA LYS A 276 14.43 19.21 13.34
C LYS A 276 14.13 19.02 14.82
N GLY A 277 14.35 17.80 15.32
CA GLY A 277 14.15 17.43 16.72
C GLY A 277 12.69 17.29 17.15
N THR A 278 11.83 16.93 16.20
CA THR A 278 10.46 16.47 16.46
C THR A 278 10.35 14.97 16.16
N HIS A 279 9.27 14.33 16.60
CA HIS A 279 8.95 12.92 16.36
C HIS A 279 8.53 12.60 14.90
N MET A 280 8.91 13.42 13.91
CA MET A 280 8.59 13.20 12.49
C MET A 280 9.17 11.88 11.97
N VAL A 281 10.40 11.55 12.39
CA VAL A 281 11.09 10.30 12.02
C VAL A 281 10.33 9.09 12.55
N GLN A 282 9.85 9.19 13.78
CA GLN A 282 9.03 8.18 14.42
C GLN A 282 7.70 8.02 13.69
N ARG A 283 6.97 9.10 13.37
CA ARG A 283 5.68 9.00 12.63
C ARG A 283 5.84 8.35 11.27
N MET A 284 6.89 8.69 10.50
CA MET A 284 7.13 8.04 9.20
C MET A 284 7.38 6.54 9.36
N SER A 285 8.19 6.16 10.34
CA SER A 285 8.51 4.76 10.63
C SER A 285 7.30 3.99 11.15
N LEU A 286 6.46 4.60 12.01
CA LEU A 286 5.20 4.03 12.47
C LEU A 286 4.22 3.84 11.31
N LEU A 287 4.10 4.81 10.40
CA LEU A 287 3.26 4.65 9.22
C LEU A 287 3.78 3.52 8.32
N THR A 288 5.10 3.38 8.14
CA THR A 288 5.67 2.24 7.40
C THR A 288 5.31 0.90 8.05
N LEU A 289 5.37 0.81 9.39
CA LEU A 289 4.96 -0.40 10.13
C LEU A 289 3.48 -0.72 9.89
N ILE A 290 2.63 0.30 9.95
CA ILE A 290 1.18 0.17 9.70
C ILE A 290 0.91 -0.30 8.26
N VAL A 291 1.64 0.24 7.28
CA VAL A 291 1.54 -0.16 5.87
C VAL A 291 1.98 -1.62 5.67
N LEU A 292 3.06 -2.06 6.31
CA LEU A 292 3.46 -3.47 6.32
C LEU A 292 2.38 -4.35 6.97
N GLY A 293 1.76 -3.87 8.06
CA GLY A 293 0.63 -4.52 8.72
C GLY A 293 -0.58 -4.73 7.80
N GLU A 294 -0.93 -3.73 6.99
CA GLU A 294 -1.97 -3.88 5.96
C GLU A 294 -1.59 -4.96 4.93
N GLY A 295 -0.32 -5.01 4.51
CA GLY A 295 0.15 -6.06 3.61
C GLY A 295 -0.04 -7.48 4.18
N ILE A 296 0.13 -7.66 5.50
CA ILE A 296 -0.16 -8.93 6.18
C ILE A 296 -1.66 -9.26 6.04
N ILE A 297 -2.55 -8.29 6.30
CA ILE A 297 -4.00 -8.48 6.18
C ILE A 297 -4.38 -8.89 4.75
N VAL A 298 -3.82 -8.20 3.75
CA VAL A 298 -4.05 -8.46 2.33
C VAL A 298 -3.61 -9.88 1.93
N ILE A 299 -2.44 -10.32 2.37
CA ILE A 299 -1.94 -11.69 2.09
C ILE A 299 -2.80 -12.73 2.81
N CYS A 300 -3.16 -12.49 4.08
CA CYS A 300 -4.06 -13.35 4.85
C CYS A 300 -5.44 -13.49 4.20
N LYS A 301 -5.98 -12.43 3.58
CA LYS A 301 -7.23 -12.50 2.82
C LYS A 301 -7.12 -13.45 1.64
N SER A 302 -6.02 -13.40 0.88
CA SER A 302 -5.80 -14.29 -0.26
C SER A 302 -5.60 -15.75 0.18
N ILE A 303 -4.85 -15.99 1.25
CA ILE A 303 -4.74 -17.33 1.85
C ILE A 303 -6.12 -17.82 2.33
N SER A 304 -6.91 -16.94 2.95
CA SER A 304 -8.27 -17.27 3.41
C SER A 304 -9.20 -17.64 2.25
N LYS A 305 -9.04 -17.03 1.07
CA LYS A 305 -9.79 -17.44 -0.14
C LYS A 305 -9.44 -18.87 -0.55
N ILE A 306 -8.15 -19.24 -0.50
CA ILE A 306 -7.71 -20.62 -0.83
C ILE A 306 -8.28 -21.62 0.18
N VAL A 307 -8.17 -21.33 1.48
CA VAL A 307 -8.64 -22.22 2.56
C VAL A 307 -10.15 -22.43 2.50
N LYS A 308 -10.93 -21.35 2.38
CA LYS A 308 -12.41 -21.40 2.43
C LYS A 308 -13.03 -22.16 1.27
N ASN A 309 -12.34 -22.23 0.15
CA ASN A 309 -12.82 -22.85 -1.07
C ASN A 309 -12.33 -24.31 -1.20
N GLU A 310 -11.73 -24.88 -0.15
CA GLU A 310 -11.27 -26.28 -0.09
C GLU A 310 -10.34 -26.69 -1.25
N TYR A 311 -9.57 -25.74 -1.79
CA TYR A 311 -8.61 -26.04 -2.85
C TYR A 311 -7.50 -26.99 -2.38
N LEU A 312 -6.96 -27.77 -3.32
CA LEU A 312 -5.86 -28.70 -3.06
C LEU A 312 -4.58 -27.98 -2.62
N TRP A 313 -4.03 -28.40 -1.48
CA TRP A 313 -2.77 -27.88 -0.94
C TRP A 313 -1.57 -28.56 -1.57
N THR A 314 -1.03 -27.95 -2.62
CA THR A 314 0.19 -28.46 -3.25
C THR A 314 1.44 -27.86 -2.62
N VAL A 315 2.56 -28.59 -2.70
CA VAL A 315 3.87 -28.14 -2.17
C VAL A 315 4.27 -26.79 -2.77
N SER A 316 3.91 -26.56 -4.04
CA SER A 316 4.10 -25.30 -4.75
C SER A 316 3.37 -24.14 -4.08
N VAL A 317 2.08 -24.30 -3.76
CA VAL A 317 1.26 -23.26 -3.11
C VAL A 317 1.74 -22.99 -1.69
N VAL A 318 2.04 -24.04 -0.91
CA VAL A 318 2.59 -23.91 0.45
C VAL A 318 3.93 -23.16 0.45
N GLY A 319 4.84 -23.52 -0.46
CA GLY A 319 6.13 -22.86 -0.60
C GLY A 319 6.01 -21.37 -0.93
N GLN A 320 5.03 -21.00 -1.76
CA GLN A 320 4.75 -19.60 -2.08
C GLN A 320 4.20 -18.81 -0.89
N ILE A 321 3.32 -19.42 -0.09
CA ILE A 321 2.79 -18.78 1.13
C ILE A 321 3.92 -18.52 2.12
N VAL A 322 4.79 -19.51 2.36
CA VAL A 322 5.97 -19.34 3.22
C VAL A 322 6.87 -18.22 2.68
N ALA A 323 7.16 -18.21 1.38
CA ALA A 323 7.96 -17.16 0.76
C ALA A 323 7.32 -15.77 0.90
N ALA A 324 6.00 -15.65 0.78
CA ALA A 324 5.28 -14.40 0.98
C ALA A 324 5.40 -13.87 2.43
N VAL A 325 5.27 -14.74 3.43
CA VAL A 325 5.48 -14.37 4.84
C VAL A 325 6.92 -13.93 5.09
N CYS A 326 7.90 -14.66 4.54
CA CYS A 326 9.31 -14.27 4.62
C CYS A 326 9.58 -12.91 3.96
N ILE A 327 8.95 -12.61 2.81
CA ILE A 327 9.10 -11.30 2.15
C ILE A 327 8.69 -10.16 3.09
N ILE A 328 7.53 -10.25 3.76
CA ILE A 328 7.10 -9.21 4.71
C ILE A 328 8.14 -9.03 5.81
N TYR A 329 8.62 -10.14 6.37
CA TYR A 329 9.62 -10.10 7.44
C TYR A 329 10.94 -9.48 6.97
N PHE A 330 11.40 -9.81 5.77
CA PHE A 330 12.61 -9.21 5.21
C PHE A 330 12.44 -7.73 4.86
N LEU A 331 11.28 -7.31 4.37
CA LEU A 331 10.97 -5.88 4.17
C LEU A 331 11.01 -5.12 5.50
N TYR A 332 10.44 -5.71 6.56
CA TYR A 332 10.51 -5.18 7.92
C TYR A 332 11.98 -5.03 8.39
N MET A 333 12.77 -6.11 8.33
CA MET A 333 14.18 -6.10 8.76
C MET A 333 15.01 -5.06 7.99
N LEU A 334 14.93 -5.06 6.65
CA LEU A 334 15.70 -4.15 5.80
C LEU A 334 15.40 -2.67 6.08
N TYR A 335 14.18 -2.35 6.51
CA TYR A 335 13.77 -1.00 6.86
C TYR A 335 14.19 -0.63 8.29
N PHE A 336 13.77 -1.41 9.30
CA PHE A 336 13.92 -1.04 10.71
C PHE A 336 15.34 -1.24 11.25
N ASP A 337 16.08 -2.26 10.81
CA ASP A 337 17.45 -2.49 11.30
C ASP A 337 18.42 -1.36 10.89
N ARG A 338 18.02 -0.52 9.94
CA ARG A 338 18.82 0.59 9.40
C ARG A 338 18.42 1.97 9.91
N ILE A 339 17.22 2.14 10.45
CA ILE A 339 16.75 3.44 10.92
C ILE A 339 17.26 3.65 12.33
N GLN A 340 18.07 4.69 12.49
CA GLN A 340 18.49 5.18 13.80
C GLN A 340 17.77 6.50 14.06
N GLU A 341 17.25 6.68 15.27
CA GLU A 341 16.54 7.89 15.70
C GLU A 341 17.47 9.09 15.94
N GLU A 342 18.74 8.99 15.54
CA GLU A 342 19.68 10.10 15.65
C GLU A 342 19.27 11.27 14.75
N HIS A 343 19.42 12.48 15.26
CA HIS A 343 18.98 13.69 14.58
C HIS A 343 19.80 13.98 13.31
N PHE A 344 19.19 13.82 12.14
CA PHE A 344 19.78 14.26 10.87
C PHE A 344 19.52 15.75 10.58
N GLY A 345 20.30 16.37 9.70
CA GLY A 345 20.19 17.80 9.38
C GLY A 345 18.81 18.19 8.81
N SER A 346 18.36 19.43 9.04
CA SER A 346 17.00 19.91 8.69
C SER A 346 16.56 19.57 7.26
N ILE A 347 17.41 19.84 6.26
CA ILE A 347 17.08 19.61 4.84
C ILE A 347 17.01 18.11 4.53
N ARG A 348 17.98 17.34 5.05
CA ARG A 348 18.05 15.89 4.87
C ARG A 348 16.83 15.21 5.47
N GLN A 349 16.33 15.71 6.59
CA GLN A 349 15.14 15.19 7.26
C GLN A 349 13.87 15.43 6.44
N GLN A 350 13.76 16.57 5.75
CA GLN A 350 12.63 16.82 4.86
C GLN A 350 12.65 15.93 3.61
N VAL A 351 13.81 15.80 2.97
CA VAL A 351 13.97 14.90 1.81
C VAL A 351 13.70 13.46 2.20
N TRP A 352 14.23 13.02 3.35
CA TRP A 352 13.98 11.69 3.91
C TRP A 352 12.48 11.48 4.17
N SER A 353 11.80 12.44 4.81
CA SER A 353 10.36 12.39 5.07
C SER A 353 9.54 12.28 3.78
N PHE A 354 9.80 13.12 2.78
CA PHE A 354 9.08 13.08 1.51
C PHE A 354 9.37 11.80 0.71
N LEU A 355 10.58 11.23 0.78
CA LEU A 355 10.91 9.96 0.13
C LEU A 355 10.14 8.75 0.71
N HIS A 356 9.48 8.88 1.86
CA HIS A 356 8.55 7.85 2.34
C HIS A 356 7.29 7.75 1.47
N PHE A 357 6.93 8.82 0.75
CA PHE A 357 5.81 8.79 -0.18
C PHE A 357 5.98 7.71 -1.28
N PRO A 358 7.01 7.77 -2.14
CA PRO A 358 7.24 6.73 -3.13
C PRO A 358 7.54 5.39 -2.46
N LEU A 359 8.16 5.36 -1.27
CA LEU A 359 8.39 4.12 -0.54
C LEU A 359 7.07 3.42 -0.18
N HIS A 360 6.14 4.12 0.46
CA HIS A 360 4.88 3.52 0.87
C HIS A 360 4.06 3.06 -0.34
N ILE A 361 4.09 3.80 -1.47
CA ILE A 361 3.48 3.34 -2.72
C ILE A 361 4.04 1.98 -3.14
N VAL A 362 5.37 1.85 -3.23
CA VAL A 362 5.96 0.60 -3.71
C VAL A 362 5.80 -0.55 -2.72
N LEU A 363 5.74 -0.26 -1.41
CA LEU A 363 5.46 -1.27 -0.39
C LEU A 363 4.03 -1.81 -0.48
N VAL A 364 3.05 -0.92 -0.64
CA VAL A 364 1.67 -1.35 -0.84
C VAL A 364 1.52 -2.15 -2.13
N LEU A 365 2.12 -1.67 -3.23
CA LEU A 365 2.06 -2.36 -4.53
C LEU A 365 2.73 -3.74 -4.48
N VAL A 366 3.90 -3.89 -3.86
CA VAL A 366 4.56 -5.21 -3.80
C VAL A 366 3.76 -6.19 -2.95
N LEU A 367 3.18 -5.75 -1.83
CA LEU A 367 2.38 -6.62 -0.94
C LEU A 367 1.06 -7.04 -1.60
N GLN A 368 0.39 -6.11 -2.28
CA GLN A 368 -0.80 -6.41 -3.08
C GLN A 368 -0.47 -7.35 -4.25
N GLY A 369 0.65 -7.10 -4.93
CA GLY A 369 1.14 -7.92 -6.02
C GLY A 369 1.42 -9.37 -5.60
N ILE A 370 2.15 -9.56 -4.50
CA ILE A 370 2.43 -10.89 -3.92
C ILE A 370 1.12 -11.63 -3.61
N SER A 371 0.16 -10.94 -3.00
CA SER A 371 -1.15 -11.51 -2.67
C SER A 371 -1.90 -12.02 -3.91
N LEU A 372 -1.85 -11.28 -5.03
CA LEU A 372 -2.44 -11.72 -6.30
C LEU A 372 -1.62 -12.83 -6.98
N LEU A 373 -0.30 -12.86 -6.83
CA LEU A 373 0.55 -13.93 -7.36
C LEU A 373 0.32 -15.27 -6.64
N ILE A 374 -0.04 -15.27 -5.34
CA ILE A 374 -0.44 -16.48 -4.62
C ILE A 374 -1.72 -17.06 -5.24
N ILE A 375 -2.72 -16.20 -5.47
CA ILE A 375 -3.98 -16.56 -6.13
C ILE A 375 -3.72 -17.14 -7.52
N TRP A 376 -2.84 -16.49 -8.30
CA TRP A 376 -2.45 -16.98 -9.62
C TRP A 376 -1.89 -18.39 -9.57
N ARG A 377 -1.00 -18.68 -8.62
CA ARG A 377 -0.41 -20.02 -8.50
C ARG A 377 -1.47 -21.07 -8.20
N GLN A 378 -2.43 -20.76 -7.33
CA GLN A 378 -3.54 -21.66 -7.05
C GLN A 378 -4.37 -21.91 -8.33
N ALA A 379 -4.66 -20.86 -9.09
CA ALA A 379 -5.40 -20.99 -10.35
C ALA A 379 -4.63 -21.84 -11.38
N VAL A 380 -3.32 -21.62 -11.54
CA VAL A 380 -2.47 -22.43 -12.43
C VAL A 380 -2.47 -23.90 -12.00
N GLU A 381 -2.46 -24.19 -10.71
CA GLU A 381 -2.52 -25.57 -10.21
C GLU A 381 -3.85 -26.25 -10.54
N SER A 382 -4.97 -25.56 -10.32
CA SER A 382 -6.30 -26.05 -10.69
C SER A 382 -6.42 -26.30 -12.20
N LEU A 383 -5.83 -25.42 -13.02
CA LEU A 383 -5.83 -25.57 -14.47
C LEU A 383 -4.92 -26.70 -14.96
N HIS A 384 -3.78 -26.91 -14.30
CA HIS A 384 -2.89 -28.04 -14.61
C HIS A 384 -3.60 -29.35 -14.28
N GLY A 385 -4.20 -29.48 -13.10
CA GLY A 385 -4.97 -30.67 -12.72
C GLY A 385 -6.15 -30.95 -13.67
N LEU A 386 -6.88 -29.91 -14.09
CA LEU A 386 -7.93 -30.04 -15.10
C LEU A 386 -7.37 -30.52 -16.45
N GLY A 387 -6.24 -29.94 -16.89
CA GLY A 387 -5.56 -30.32 -18.13
C GLY A 387 -5.06 -31.76 -18.10
N ASP A 388 -4.45 -32.20 -17.00
CA ASP A 388 -3.96 -33.57 -16.82
C ASP A 388 -5.10 -34.58 -16.80
N ALA A 389 -6.24 -34.24 -16.20
CA ALA A 389 -7.43 -35.06 -16.25
C ALA A 389 -7.99 -35.16 -17.68
N TRP A 390 -8.01 -34.05 -18.42
CA TRP A 390 -8.56 -34.04 -19.78
C TRP A 390 -7.64 -34.65 -20.84
N ALA A 391 -6.32 -34.63 -20.64
CA ALA A 391 -5.35 -35.05 -21.65
C ALA A 391 -5.62 -36.47 -22.21
N PRO A 392 -5.85 -37.51 -21.39
CA PRO A 392 -6.18 -38.84 -21.92
C PRO A 392 -7.48 -38.87 -22.73
N ALA A 393 -8.50 -38.10 -22.36
CA ALA A 393 -9.77 -38.02 -23.08
C ALA A 393 -9.61 -37.31 -24.43
N LEU A 394 -8.77 -36.29 -24.50
CA LEU A 394 -8.43 -35.58 -25.73
C LEU A 394 -7.54 -36.44 -26.65
N GLU A 395 -6.56 -37.15 -26.10
CA GLU A 395 -5.73 -38.11 -26.85
C GLU A 395 -6.58 -39.25 -27.44
N TYR A 396 -7.59 -39.72 -26.70
CA TYR A 396 -8.55 -40.69 -27.21
C TYR A 396 -9.30 -40.15 -28.44
N LEU A 397 -9.74 -38.89 -28.43
CA LEU A 397 -10.36 -38.24 -29.60
C LEU A 397 -9.37 -38.10 -30.76
N ASP A 398 -8.16 -37.61 -30.50
CA ASP A 398 -7.12 -37.41 -31.54
C ASP A 398 -6.66 -38.75 -32.16
N SER A 399 -6.76 -39.85 -31.42
CA SER A 399 -6.48 -41.20 -31.89
C SER A 399 -7.61 -41.82 -32.72
N ASN A 400 -8.64 -41.04 -33.10
CA ASN A 400 -9.86 -41.54 -33.73
C ASN A 400 -10.50 -42.68 -32.92
N LEU A 401 -10.55 -42.53 -31.60
CA LEU A 401 -11.23 -43.45 -30.68
C LEU A 401 -10.58 -44.85 -30.60
N THR A 402 -9.28 -44.97 -30.88
CA THR A 402 -8.59 -46.27 -30.93
C THR A 402 -7.68 -46.55 -29.73
N ALA A 403 -7.21 -45.51 -29.04
CA ALA A 403 -6.27 -45.63 -27.93
C ALA A 403 -6.90 -45.14 -26.62
N ILE A 404 -7.25 -46.07 -25.72
CA ILE A 404 -7.59 -45.77 -24.33
C ILE A 404 -6.52 -46.42 -23.45
N ASP A 405 -5.82 -45.59 -22.67
CA ASP A 405 -4.92 -46.09 -21.64
C ASP A 405 -5.74 -46.40 -20.36
N PRO A 406 -5.87 -47.69 -19.97
CA PRO A 406 -6.70 -48.10 -18.84
C PRO A 406 -6.15 -47.63 -17.48
N ASP A 407 -4.87 -47.27 -17.40
CA ASP A 407 -4.24 -46.80 -16.16
C ASP A 407 -4.49 -45.30 -15.91
N THR A 408 -5.15 -44.60 -16.83
CA THR A 408 -5.52 -43.19 -16.69
C THR A 408 -6.88 -43.03 -15.99
N VAL A 409 -7.09 -41.86 -15.37
CA VAL A 409 -8.38 -41.50 -14.73
C VAL A 409 -9.54 -41.63 -15.72
N PHE A 410 -9.33 -41.21 -16.97
CA PHE A 410 -10.32 -41.37 -18.05
C PHE A 410 -10.56 -42.83 -18.44
N GLY A 411 -9.50 -43.64 -18.55
CA GLY A 411 -9.62 -45.06 -18.87
C GLY A 411 -10.40 -45.84 -17.81
N MET A 412 -10.14 -45.56 -16.54
CA MET A 412 -10.90 -46.11 -15.41
C MET A 412 -12.36 -45.68 -15.44
N TRP A 413 -12.64 -44.40 -15.71
CA TRP A 413 -13.99 -43.86 -15.84
C TRP A 413 -14.78 -44.56 -16.95
N MET A 414 -14.18 -44.70 -18.14
CA MET A 414 -14.79 -45.35 -19.29
C MET A 414 -15.07 -46.84 -19.04
N ALA A 415 -14.20 -47.53 -18.29
CA ALA A 415 -14.38 -48.93 -17.94
C ALA A 415 -15.53 -49.16 -16.94
N GLU A 416 -15.79 -48.22 -16.04
CA GLU A 416 -16.91 -48.29 -15.09
C GLU A 416 -18.26 -47.94 -15.74
N ALA A 417 -18.24 -47.00 -16.70
CA ALA A 417 -19.45 -46.45 -17.29
C ALA A 417 -19.98 -47.22 -18.52
N SER A 418 -19.18 -48.13 -19.12
CA SER A 418 -19.54 -48.87 -20.34
C SER A 418 -20.73 -49.83 -20.19
N ASP A 419 -21.18 -50.12 -18.97
CA ASP A 419 -22.27 -51.07 -18.72
C ASP A 419 -23.69 -50.45 -18.74
N THR A 420 -23.84 -49.11 -18.82
CA THR A 420 -25.14 -48.46 -18.55
C THR A 420 -25.59 -47.29 -19.44
N ASN A 421 -24.71 -46.60 -20.19
CA ASN A 421 -25.04 -45.34 -20.88
C ASN A 421 -24.59 -45.29 -22.37
N THR A 422 -25.16 -44.35 -23.16
CA THR A 422 -24.61 -44.04 -24.50
C THR A 422 -23.21 -43.43 -24.35
N ASN A 423 -22.27 -43.83 -25.22
CA ASN A 423 -20.87 -43.40 -25.11
C ASN A 423 -20.71 -41.87 -25.03
N GLY A 424 -21.54 -41.08 -25.71
CA GLY A 424 -21.50 -39.62 -25.65
C GLY A 424 -21.95 -39.02 -24.32
N THR A 425 -22.88 -39.65 -23.60
CA THR A 425 -23.31 -39.19 -22.26
C THR A 425 -22.20 -39.41 -21.24
N VAL A 426 -21.59 -40.60 -21.24
CA VAL A 426 -20.43 -40.93 -20.39
C VAL A 426 -19.27 -39.97 -20.63
N PHE A 427 -19.03 -39.64 -21.90
CA PHE A 427 -17.98 -38.71 -22.29
C PHE A 427 -18.29 -37.30 -21.80
N ALA A 428 -19.51 -36.79 -22.03
CA ALA A 428 -19.91 -35.47 -21.54
C ALA A 428 -19.90 -35.35 -20.00
N ASP A 429 -20.31 -36.40 -19.29
CA ASP A 429 -20.27 -36.47 -17.83
C ASP A 429 -18.83 -36.35 -17.32
N TYR A 430 -17.86 -37.02 -17.95
CA TYR A 430 -16.45 -36.92 -17.58
C TYR A 430 -15.92 -35.47 -17.60
N PHE A 431 -16.16 -34.74 -18.71
CA PHE A 431 -15.72 -33.35 -18.85
C PHE A 431 -16.42 -32.43 -17.83
N ASN A 432 -17.71 -32.68 -17.57
CA ASN A 432 -18.48 -31.88 -16.61
C ASN A 432 -18.05 -32.14 -15.15
N ASP A 433 -17.83 -33.40 -14.78
CA ASP A 433 -17.46 -33.78 -13.42
C ASP A 433 -16.04 -33.34 -13.07
N THR A 434 -15.11 -33.43 -14.03
CA THR A 434 -13.76 -32.88 -13.87
C THR A 434 -13.79 -31.34 -13.76
N CYS A 435 -14.60 -30.64 -14.58
CA CYS A 435 -14.83 -29.20 -14.38
C CYS A 435 -15.37 -28.90 -12.98
N TYR A 436 -16.32 -29.72 -12.52
CA TYR A 436 -16.94 -29.55 -11.21
C TYR A 436 -15.94 -29.75 -10.09
N GLU A 437 -15.14 -30.81 -10.12
CA GLU A 437 -14.15 -31.15 -9.11
C GLU A 437 -13.07 -30.05 -8.96
N TYR A 438 -12.50 -29.60 -10.07
CA TYR A 438 -11.36 -28.67 -10.05
C TYR A 438 -11.76 -27.19 -9.91
N VAL A 439 -13.00 -26.82 -10.30
CA VAL A 439 -13.44 -25.43 -10.33
C VAL A 439 -14.78 -25.20 -9.63
N TYR A 440 -15.86 -25.86 -10.05
CA TYR A 440 -17.21 -25.47 -9.58
C TYR A 440 -17.51 -25.86 -8.13
N LYS A 441 -16.87 -26.90 -7.59
CA LYS A 441 -16.97 -27.31 -6.19
C LYS A 441 -16.46 -26.22 -5.24
N ALA A 442 -15.49 -25.44 -5.69
CA ALA A 442 -14.77 -24.44 -4.91
C ALA A 442 -15.39 -23.03 -4.96
N ILE A 443 -16.60 -22.88 -5.52
CA ILE A 443 -17.23 -21.57 -5.72
C ILE A 443 -17.72 -20.97 -4.37
N PRO A 444 -17.25 -19.77 -3.98
CA PRO A 444 -17.72 -19.08 -2.80
C PRO A 444 -19.21 -18.70 -2.91
N LYS A 445 -19.90 -18.71 -1.76
CA LYS A 445 -21.26 -18.15 -1.66
C LYS A 445 -21.26 -16.67 -2.10
N GLY A 446 -22.03 -16.35 -3.13
CA GLY A 446 -22.24 -14.98 -3.63
C GLY A 446 -21.54 -14.65 -4.95
N VAL A 447 -20.76 -15.56 -5.55
CA VAL A 447 -20.26 -15.39 -6.92
C VAL A 447 -21.36 -15.80 -7.91
N ASP A 448 -21.81 -14.86 -8.75
CA ASP A 448 -22.79 -15.15 -9.80
C ASP A 448 -22.10 -15.84 -10.98
N VAL A 449 -22.29 -17.16 -11.07
CA VAL A 449 -21.82 -18.01 -12.17
C VAL A 449 -22.98 -18.48 -13.06
N SER A 450 -24.16 -17.87 -12.94
CA SER A 450 -25.38 -18.35 -13.60
C SER A 450 -25.26 -18.37 -15.13
N LYS A 451 -24.50 -17.43 -15.71
CA LYS A 451 -24.24 -17.37 -17.15
C LYS A 451 -23.28 -18.47 -17.59
N GLU A 452 -22.24 -18.70 -16.82
CA GLU A 452 -21.20 -19.70 -17.08
C GLU A 452 -21.79 -21.11 -16.92
N LEU A 453 -22.60 -21.36 -15.89
CA LEU A 453 -23.34 -22.61 -15.73
C LEU A 453 -24.26 -22.90 -16.91
N LYS A 454 -24.97 -21.90 -17.44
CA LYS A 454 -25.76 -22.06 -18.68
C LYS A 454 -24.89 -22.39 -19.90
N THR A 455 -23.69 -21.81 -19.96
CA THR A 455 -22.73 -22.07 -21.05
C THR A 455 -22.20 -23.50 -20.95
N VAL A 456 -21.85 -23.97 -19.74
CA VAL A 456 -21.44 -25.35 -19.47
C VAL A 456 -22.57 -26.34 -19.78
N GLN A 457 -23.82 -26.02 -19.43
CA GLN A 457 -24.96 -26.88 -19.74
C GLN A 457 -25.18 -27.03 -21.25
N GLN A 458 -25.05 -25.94 -22.01
CA GLN A 458 -25.13 -26.01 -23.48
C GLN A 458 -23.95 -26.80 -24.05
N ALA A 459 -22.75 -26.54 -23.55
CA ALA A 459 -21.53 -27.23 -23.97
C ALA A 459 -21.60 -28.74 -23.69
N TYR A 460 -22.18 -29.15 -22.55
CA TYR A 460 -22.44 -30.55 -22.23
C TYR A 460 -23.30 -31.22 -23.32
N THR A 461 -24.39 -30.56 -23.73
CA THR A 461 -25.26 -31.08 -24.80
C THR A 461 -24.53 -31.14 -26.14
N ASP A 462 -23.68 -30.15 -26.45
CA ASP A 462 -22.87 -30.13 -27.67
C ASP A 462 -21.83 -31.26 -27.68
N ILE A 463 -21.20 -31.55 -26.54
CA ILE A 463 -20.27 -32.69 -26.38
C ILE A 463 -21.01 -34.02 -26.56
N GLN A 464 -22.14 -34.19 -25.88
CA GLN A 464 -22.93 -35.42 -25.93
C GLN A 464 -23.38 -35.74 -27.36
N GLN A 465 -24.07 -34.78 -28.00
CA GLN A 465 -24.57 -34.96 -29.37
C GLN A 465 -23.45 -35.03 -30.40
N GLY A 466 -22.40 -34.22 -30.23
CA GLY A 466 -21.22 -34.22 -31.09
C GLY A 466 -20.53 -35.59 -31.06
N PHE A 467 -20.32 -36.16 -29.87
CA PHE A 467 -19.70 -37.47 -29.72
C PHE A 467 -20.58 -38.60 -30.28
N ASP A 468 -21.88 -38.63 -29.94
CA ASP A 468 -22.81 -39.67 -30.40
C ASP A 468 -22.95 -39.68 -31.94
N ASN A 469 -22.84 -38.52 -32.59
CA ASN A 469 -22.88 -38.41 -34.05
C ASN A 469 -21.51 -38.57 -34.73
N TYR A 470 -20.41 -38.36 -33.99
CA TYR A 470 -19.05 -38.53 -34.49
C TYR A 470 -18.63 -40.00 -34.46
N TYR A 471 -18.96 -40.73 -33.40
CA TYR A 471 -18.53 -42.12 -33.18
C TYR A 471 -18.90 -43.11 -34.32
N PRO A 472 -20.11 -43.08 -34.92
CA PRO A 472 -20.50 -44.07 -35.91
C PRO A 472 -19.79 -43.93 -37.26
N ASP A 473 -19.61 -42.69 -37.73
CA ASP A 473 -19.23 -42.39 -39.12
C ASP A 473 -18.04 -41.41 -39.25
N PHE A 474 -17.44 -40.97 -38.14
CA PHE A 474 -16.41 -39.91 -38.11
C PHE A 474 -16.83 -38.64 -38.86
N ASN A 475 -18.10 -38.24 -38.67
CA ASN A 475 -18.69 -37.09 -39.35
C ASN A 475 -17.97 -35.79 -38.94
N GLU A 476 -17.38 -35.09 -39.91
CA GLU A 476 -16.61 -33.85 -39.70
C GLU A 476 -17.43 -32.76 -38.99
N THR A 477 -18.71 -32.59 -39.36
CA THR A 477 -19.59 -31.60 -38.71
C THR A 477 -19.90 -31.96 -37.25
N ALA A 478 -20.02 -33.24 -36.94
CA ALA A 478 -20.20 -33.71 -35.57
C ALA A 478 -18.91 -33.55 -34.74
N GLY A 479 -17.75 -33.77 -35.36
CA GLY A 479 -16.45 -33.50 -34.78
C GLY A 479 -16.26 -32.01 -34.45
N GLU A 480 -16.65 -31.11 -35.36
CA GLU A 480 -16.64 -29.67 -35.10
C GLU A 480 -17.55 -29.28 -33.91
N GLN A 481 -18.76 -29.87 -33.83
CA GLN A 481 -19.68 -29.64 -32.71
C GLN A 481 -19.09 -30.14 -31.37
N LEU A 482 -18.45 -31.32 -31.37
CA LEU A 482 -17.78 -31.88 -30.20
C LEU A 482 -16.66 -30.96 -29.70
N TRP A 483 -15.74 -30.57 -30.59
CA TRP A 483 -14.64 -29.66 -30.27
C TRP A 483 -15.13 -28.28 -29.81
N TYR A 484 -16.21 -27.78 -30.41
CA TYR A 484 -16.88 -26.57 -29.99
C TYR A 484 -17.39 -26.67 -28.55
N GLY A 485 -18.06 -27.78 -28.20
CA GLY A 485 -18.55 -28.04 -26.85
C GLY A 485 -17.40 -28.08 -25.83
N ILE A 486 -16.34 -28.85 -26.12
CA ILE A 486 -15.15 -28.94 -25.25
C ILE A 486 -14.53 -27.56 -25.02
N ASN A 487 -14.32 -26.77 -26.09
CA ASN A 487 -13.73 -25.45 -25.99
C ASN A 487 -14.62 -24.46 -25.21
N SER A 488 -15.92 -24.48 -25.46
CA SER A 488 -16.91 -23.65 -24.75
C SER A 488 -16.95 -23.96 -23.25
N MET A 489 -16.95 -25.26 -22.89
CA MET A 489 -16.89 -25.71 -21.50
C MET A 489 -15.59 -25.29 -20.81
N ALA A 490 -14.45 -25.49 -21.47
CA ALA A 490 -13.15 -25.08 -20.95
C ALA A 490 -13.08 -23.57 -20.74
N SER A 491 -13.54 -22.78 -21.71
CA SER A 491 -13.52 -21.32 -21.63
C SER A 491 -14.43 -20.79 -20.49
N ALA A 492 -15.61 -21.39 -20.30
CA ALA A 492 -16.52 -21.01 -19.22
C ALA A 492 -15.90 -21.37 -17.85
N THR A 493 -15.34 -22.57 -17.73
CA THR A 493 -14.67 -23.07 -16.53
C THR A 493 -13.46 -22.21 -16.16
N TYR A 494 -12.62 -21.87 -17.14
CA TYR A 494 -11.47 -20.98 -16.98
C TYR A 494 -11.90 -19.61 -16.44
N LYS A 495 -12.96 -19.03 -17.01
CA LYS A 495 -13.53 -17.76 -16.57
C LYS A 495 -14.04 -17.85 -15.13
N THR A 496 -14.83 -18.89 -14.81
CA THR A 496 -15.39 -19.11 -13.47
C THR A 496 -14.30 -19.25 -12.41
N LEU A 497 -13.18 -19.91 -12.72
CA LEU A 497 -12.05 -20.06 -11.81
C LEU A 497 -11.48 -18.70 -11.38
N PHE A 498 -11.22 -17.80 -12.33
CA PHE A 498 -10.66 -16.49 -12.00
C PHE A 498 -11.69 -15.54 -11.38
N ASP A 499 -12.94 -15.59 -11.80
CA ASP A 499 -14.03 -14.82 -11.18
C ASP A 499 -14.19 -15.23 -9.69
N THR A 500 -14.02 -16.52 -9.37
CA THR A 500 -14.00 -17.04 -7.99
C THR A 500 -12.91 -16.41 -7.13
N PHE A 501 -11.76 -16.10 -7.72
CA PHE A 501 -10.65 -15.45 -7.03
C PHE A 501 -10.76 -13.91 -6.96
N SER A 502 -11.84 -13.34 -7.49
CA SER A 502 -11.99 -11.89 -7.68
C SER A 502 -10.90 -11.32 -8.61
N VAL A 503 -10.69 -12.01 -9.73
CA VAL A 503 -9.86 -11.54 -10.84
C VAL A 503 -10.76 -11.50 -12.07
N THR A 504 -11.35 -10.34 -12.33
CA THR A 504 -12.29 -10.20 -13.44
C THR A 504 -11.63 -9.60 -14.68
N VAL A 505 -11.98 -10.10 -15.87
CA VAL A 505 -11.57 -9.45 -17.13
C VAL A 505 -12.48 -8.26 -17.38
N ALA A 506 -11.89 -7.08 -17.65
CA ALA A 506 -12.65 -5.90 -18.05
C ALA A 506 -13.62 -6.24 -19.20
N LYS A 507 -14.88 -5.78 -19.12
CA LYS A 507 -15.93 -5.97 -20.13
C LYS A 507 -15.53 -5.34 -21.47
N ARG A 508 -14.60 -5.95 -22.20
CA ARG A 508 -14.28 -5.59 -23.57
C ARG A 508 -15.39 -6.18 -24.44
N LYS A 509 -15.83 -5.44 -25.48
CA LYS A 509 -16.78 -5.97 -26.48
C LYS A 509 -16.15 -7.22 -27.11
N ILE A 510 -16.46 -8.40 -26.56
CA ILE A 510 -16.09 -9.68 -27.15
C ILE A 510 -16.73 -9.68 -28.53
N LYS A 511 -15.94 -9.89 -29.58
CA LYS A 511 -16.47 -10.03 -30.94
C LYS A 511 -17.53 -11.14 -30.88
N LYS A 512 -18.71 -10.90 -31.47
CA LYS A 512 -19.74 -11.94 -31.62
C LYS A 512 -19.07 -13.16 -32.28
N GLY A 513 -18.94 -14.23 -31.51
CA GLY A 513 -18.19 -15.43 -31.81
C GLY A 513 -18.20 -16.31 -30.56
N ALA A 514 -17.99 -17.60 -30.75
CA ALA A 514 -18.00 -18.58 -29.67
C ALA A 514 -16.91 -18.27 -28.61
N PRO A 515 -17.11 -18.66 -27.34
CA PRO A 515 -16.07 -18.62 -26.34
C PRO A 515 -14.87 -19.47 -26.80
N ASP A 516 -13.70 -18.86 -26.92
CA ASP A 516 -12.46 -19.55 -27.27
C ASP A 516 -11.53 -19.55 -26.05
N LEU A 517 -11.17 -20.73 -25.57
CA LEU A 517 -10.28 -20.97 -24.44
C LEU A 517 -8.95 -20.24 -24.62
N ILE A 518 -8.39 -20.24 -25.84
CA ILE A 518 -7.11 -19.58 -26.12
C ILE A 518 -7.26 -18.08 -25.91
N GLN A 519 -8.30 -17.48 -26.49
CA GLN A 519 -8.61 -16.06 -26.30
C GLN A 519 -8.87 -15.72 -24.82
N THR A 520 -9.64 -16.55 -24.11
CA THR A 520 -9.94 -16.35 -22.69
C THR A 520 -8.68 -16.42 -21.84
N ALA A 521 -7.85 -17.46 -22.02
CA ALA A 521 -6.58 -17.60 -21.33
C ALA A 521 -5.66 -16.40 -21.59
N GLN A 522 -5.55 -15.94 -22.84
CA GLN A 522 -4.74 -14.76 -23.18
C GLN A 522 -5.19 -13.49 -22.47
N LEU A 523 -6.48 -13.32 -22.18
CA LEU A 523 -6.99 -12.17 -21.44
C LEU A 523 -6.51 -12.20 -19.99
N TYR A 524 -6.61 -13.35 -19.32
CA TYR A 524 -6.12 -13.52 -17.95
C TYR A 524 -4.59 -13.45 -17.86
N PHE A 525 -3.86 -14.06 -18.79
CA PHE A 525 -2.40 -13.92 -18.84
C PHE A 525 -1.94 -12.46 -18.97
N LYS A 526 -2.69 -11.59 -19.66
CA LYS A 526 -2.37 -10.15 -19.72
C LYS A 526 -2.54 -9.46 -18.37
N ILE A 527 -3.52 -9.87 -17.58
CA ILE A 527 -3.72 -9.37 -16.22
C ILE A 527 -2.50 -9.77 -15.36
N PHE A 528 -2.09 -11.03 -15.42
CA PHE A 528 -0.96 -11.51 -14.62
C PHE A 528 0.41 -11.06 -15.14
N ASP A 529 0.58 -10.77 -16.44
CA ASP A 529 1.75 -10.02 -16.97
C ASP A 529 1.87 -8.67 -16.27
N LEU A 530 0.76 -7.92 -16.17
CA LEU A 530 0.75 -6.63 -15.50
C LEU A 530 1.09 -6.81 -14.01
N ILE A 531 0.46 -7.77 -13.33
CA ILE A 531 0.69 -8.04 -11.90
C ILE A 531 2.15 -8.39 -11.64
N MET A 532 2.70 -9.34 -12.38
CA MET A 532 4.11 -9.70 -12.29
C MET A 532 4.99 -8.47 -12.55
N SER A 533 4.75 -7.75 -13.66
CA SER A 533 5.56 -6.59 -14.03
C SER A 533 5.61 -5.52 -12.93
N TYR A 534 4.47 -5.07 -12.39
CA TYR A 534 4.49 -4.03 -11.36
C TYR A 534 5.01 -4.57 -10.03
N THR A 535 4.79 -5.84 -9.69
CA THR A 535 5.27 -6.43 -8.42
C THR A 535 6.80 -6.45 -8.38
N PHE A 536 7.44 -6.89 -9.47
CA PHE A 536 8.91 -6.91 -9.57
C PHE A 536 9.51 -5.50 -9.63
N VAL A 537 8.90 -4.59 -10.38
CA VAL A 537 9.33 -3.19 -10.42
C VAL A 537 9.17 -2.51 -9.06
N ALA A 538 8.06 -2.74 -8.36
CA ALA A 538 7.81 -2.19 -7.02
C ALA A 538 8.77 -2.79 -5.98
N GLY A 539 8.97 -4.11 -5.98
CA GLY A 539 9.93 -4.77 -5.08
C GLY A 539 11.37 -4.29 -5.29
N GLY A 540 11.80 -4.15 -6.55
CA GLY A 540 13.11 -3.58 -6.88
C GLY A 540 13.24 -2.11 -6.48
N SER A 541 12.19 -1.32 -6.71
CA SER A 541 12.13 0.09 -6.30
C SER A 541 12.16 0.25 -4.78
N ALA A 542 11.53 -0.66 -4.02
CA ALA A 542 11.57 -0.65 -2.57
C ALA A 542 13.02 -0.82 -2.06
N LEU A 543 13.79 -1.76 -2.63
CA LEU A 543 15.21 -1.94 -2.29
C LEU A 543 16.07 -0.71 -2.64
N ILE A 544 15.82 -0.08 -3.79
CA ILE A 544 16.49 1.16 -4.19
C ILE A 544 16.16 2.28 -3.20
N LEU A 545 14.88 2.45 -2.84
CA LEU A 545 14.45 3.47 -1.89
C LEU A 545 14.96 3.21 -0.47
N TYR A 546 15.04 1.95 -0.02
CA TYR A 546 15.70 1.58 1.23
C TYR A 546 17.18 1.92 1.22
N SER A 547 17.87 1.71 0.10
CA SER A 547 19.28 2.11 -0.05
C SER A 547 19.44 3.64 0.04
N ILE A 548 18.58 4.40 -0.64
CA ILE A 548 18.60 5.87 -0.61
C ILE A 548 18.27 6.40 0.79
N LEU A 549 17.19 5.90 1.42
CA LEU A 549 16.76 6.32 2.76
C LEU A 549 17.80 5.94 3.81
N GLY A 550 18.39 4.75 3.73
CA GLY A 550 19.51 4.34 4.58
C GLY A 550 20.75 5.23 4.38
N PHE A 551 21.08 5.55 3.13
CA PHE A 551 22.15 6.52 2.87
C PHE A 551 21.82 7.91 3.42
N LEU A 552 20.54 8.30 3.47
CA LEU A 552 20.05 9.55 4.04
C LEU A 552 19.84 9.52 5.57
N SER A 553 19.93 8.38 6.25
CA SER A 553 19.95 8.33 7.72
C SER A 553 21.38 8.45 8.26
N LEU A 554 22.39 7.81 7.63
CA LEU A 554 23.78 7.72 8.15
C LEU A 554 24.44 9.05 8.52
N THR A 555 24.97 9.20 9.74
CA THR A 555 25.77 10.38 10.13
C THR A 555 27.17 10.36 9.49
N LYS A 556 27.88 11.51 9.44
CA LYS A 556 29.21 11.62 8.77
C LYS A 556 30.22 10.59 9.28
N HIS A 557 30.19 10.29 10.59
CA HIS A 557 31.09 9.29 11.21
C HIS A 557 30.72 7.83 10.85
N GLN A 558 29.46 7.57 10.51
CA GLN A 558 28.95 6.24 10.16
C GLN A 558 29.04 5.92 8.65
N ARG A 559 29.39 6.90 7.81
CA ARG A 559 29.65 6.72 6.36
C ARG A 559 30.97 6.01 6.09
N ARG A 560 31.17 4.85 6.70
CA ARG A 560 32.29 3.97 6.40
C ARG A 560 32.11 3.37 5.03
N ALA A 561 33.21 3.16 4.29
CA ALA A 561 33.17 2.56 2.96
C ALA A 561 32.40 1.23 2.95
N GLY A 562 32.55 0.40 3.98
CA GLY A 562 31.82 -0.86 4.11
C GLY A 562 30.30 -0.71 4.17
N THR A 563 29.78 0.32 4.83
CA THR A 563 28.32 0.57 4.91
C THR A 563 27.78 1.07 3.58
N VAL A 564 28.53 1.96 2.92
CA VAL A 564 28.14 2.48 1.58
C VAL A 564 28.17 1.38 0.53
N VAL A 565 29.14 0.46 0.58
CA VAL A 565 29.20 -0.70 -0.31
C VAL A 565 27.99 -1.62 -0.11
N ARG A 566 27.57 -1.90 1.13
CA ARG A 566 26.34 -2.68 1.39
C ARG A 566 25.12 -2.03 0.79
N LEU A 567 24.95 -0.72 1.01
CA LEU A 567 23.85 0.05 0.42
C LEU A 567 23.87 0.00 -1.11
N ALA A 568 25.04 0.09 -1.73
CA ALA A 568 25.19 -0.02 -3.17
C ALA A 568 24.83 -1.42 -3.68
N VAL A 569 25.22 -2.48 -2.97
CA VAL A 569 24.85 -3.87 -3.29
C VAL A 569 23.33 -4.06 -3.19
N THR A 570 22.68 -3.56 -2.13
CA THR A 570 21.22 -3.59 -1.99
C THR A 570 20.51 -2.84 -3.12
N GLY A 571 21.01 -1.66 -3.47
CA GLY A 571 20.48 -0.89 -4.60
C GLY A 571 20.64 -1.61 -5.95
N ALA A 572 21.79 -2.25 -6.16
CA ALA A 572 22.06 -3.06 -7.36
C ALA A 572 21.18 -4.31 -7.43
N ALA A 573 20.96 -5.00 -6.31
CA ALA A 573 20.01 -6.10 -6.21
C ALA A 573 18.57 -5.63 -6.50
N GLY A 574 18.20 -4.44 -6.02
CA GLY A 574 16.92 -3.80 -6.36
C GLY A 574 16.75 -3.53 -7.85
N LEU A 575 17.79 -3.00 -8.50
CA LEU A 575 17.79 -2.83 -9.95
C LEU A 575 17.66 -4.17 -10.69
N GLY A 576 18.42 -5.18 -10.27
CA GLY A 576 18.34 -6.54 -10.81
C GLY A 576 16.92 -7.12 -10.71
N LEU A 577 16.27 -6.96 -9.54
CA LEU A 577 14.91 -7.41 -9.31
C LEU A 577 13.90 -6.70 -10.22
N ALA A 578 14.03 -5.38 -10.40
CA ALA A 578 13.17 -4.63 -11.30
C ALA A 578 13.35 -5.07 -12.76
N LEU A 579 14.57 -5.41 -13.18
CA LEU A 579 14.88 -5.86 -14.54
C LEU A 579 14.32 -7.24 -14.87
N VAL A 580 13.94 -8.07 -13.88
CA VAL A 580 13.23 -9.34 -14.13
C VAL A 580 11.92 -9.10 -14.89
N SER A 581 11.27 -7.94 -14.70
CA SER A 581 10.07 -7.56 -15.45
C SER A 581 10.28 -7.51 -16.97
N LEU A 582 11.53 -7.40 -17.46
CA LEU A 582 11.86 -7.42 -18.88
C LEU A 582 11.60 -8.77 -19.55
N ILE A 583 11.37 -9.85 -18.79
CA ILE A 583 10.92 -11.13 -19.36
C ILE A 583 9.65 -10.99 -20.21
N ARG A 584 8.84 -9.94 -19.96
CA ARG A 584 7.67 -9.59 -20.77
C ARG A 584 7.96 -9.34 -22.26
N LEU A 585 9.23 -9.05 -22.60
CA LEU A 585 9.65 -8.81 -23.99
C LEU A 585 9.74 -10.11 -24.81
N ASP A 586 9.77 -11.26 -24.14
CA ASP A 586 9.88 -12.59 -24.74
C ASP A 586 8.66 -13.44 -24.32
N THR A 587 7.67 -13.53 -25.20
CA THR A 587 6.37 -14.14 -24.91
C THR A 587 6.46 -15.61 -24.46
N PRO A 588 7.21 -16.51 -25.15
CA PRO A 588 7.40 -17.88 -24.67
C PRO A 588 7.99 -17.97 -23.26
N ARG A 589 9.04 -17.18 -22.98
CA ARG A 589 9.67 -17.19 -21.65
C ARG A 589 8.78 -16.59 -20.56
N LEU A 590 7.99 -15.57 -20.91
CA LEU A 590 6.98 -15.01 -20.01
C LEU A 590 5.96 -16.07 -19.60
N TYR A 591 5.40 -16.83 -20.54
CA TYR A 591 4.42 -17.87 -20.22
C TYR A 591 5.03 -18.99 -19.37
N ALA A 592 6.25 -19.42 -19.69
CA ALA A 592 6.97 -20.40 -18.89
C ALA A 592 7.20 -19.91 -17.45
N TYR A 593 7.54 -18.62 -17.28
CA TYR A 593 7.76 -18.04 -15.96
C TYR A 593 6.46 -17.84 -15.17
N LEU A 594 5.38 -17.38 -15.82
CA LEU A 594 4.06 -17.27 -15.21
C LEU A 594 3.52 -18.64 -14.79
N GLY A 595 3.78 -19.71 -15.56
CA GLY A 595 3.44 -21.08 -15.18
C GLY A 595 4.33 -21.67 -14.08
N SER A 596 5.46 -21.05 -13.78
CA SER A 596 6.43 -21.56 -12.80
C SER A 596 6.08 -21.22 -11.35
N SER A 597 6.65 -21.95 -10.41
CA SER A 597 6.53 -21.65 -8.98
C SER A 597 7.52 -20.59 -8.47
N TRP A 598 8.36 -20.03 -9.35
CA TRP A 598 9.55 -19.25 -8.97
C TRP A 598 9.31 -17.74 -8.78
N MET A 599 8.14 -17.21 -9.11
CA MET A 599 7.88 -15.76 -9.05
C MET A 599 8.08 -15.17 -7.64
N ILE A 600 7.33 -15.65 -6.65
CA ILE A 600 7.45 -15.17 -5.26
C ILE A 600 8.80 -15.56 -4.64
N PRO A 601 9.31 -16.81 -4.80
CA PRO A 601 10.64 -17.18 -4.35
C PRO A 601 11.76 -16.28 -4.88
N THR A 602 11.69 -15.81 -6.12
CA THR A 602 12.72 -14.90 -6.69
C THR A 602 12.79 -13.58 -5.92
N ILE A 603 11.65 -12.99 -5.57
CA ILE A 603 11.59 -11.78 -4.73
C ILE A 603 12.14 -12.11 -3.33
N CYS A 604 11.67 -13.20 -2.73
CA CYS A 604 12.07 -13.64 -1.40
C CYS A 604 13.58 -13.85 -1.27
N LEU A 605 14.19 -14.59 -2.20
CA LEU A 605 15.63 -14.87 -2.21
C LEU A 605 16.46 -13.61 -2.42
N THR A 606 15.98 -12.67 -3.25
CA THR A 606 16.66 -11.39 -3.46
C THR A 606 16.64 -10.54 -2.18
N LEU A 607 15.49 -10.46 -1.50
CA LEU A 607 15.38 -9.77 -0.21
C LEU A 607 16.24 -10.45 0.87
N PHE A 608 16.23 -11.78 0.93
CA PHE A 608 17.05 -12.56 1.84
C PHE A 608 18.55 -12.29 1.62
N PHE A 609 19.00 -12.28 0.36
CA PHE A 609 20.36 -11.91 0.01
C PHE A 609 20.71 -10.51 0.53
N CYS A 610 19.83 -9.52 0.35
CA CYS A 610 20.04 -8.17 0.88
C CYS A 610 20.15 -8.16 2.41
N VAL A 611 19.31 -8.92 3.12
CA VAL A 611 19.37 -9.06 4.59
C VAL A 611 20.70 -9.64 5.04
N LEU A 612 21.20 -10.69 4.35
CA LEU A 612 22.51 -11.28 4.63
C LEU A 612 23.64 -10.27 4.42
N VAL A 613 23.64 -9.55 3.30
CA VAL A 613 24.65 -8.52 3.00
C VAL A 613 24.69 -7.44 4.09
N ASP A 614 23.54 -7.07 4.64
CA ASP A 614 23.46 -6.10 5.73
C ASP A 614 24.07 -6.62 7.04
N HIS A 615 23.86 -7.89 7.36
CA HIS A 615 24.28 -8.48 8.64
C HIS A 615 25.71 -9.05 8.65
N VAL A 616 26.29 -9.40 7.50
CA VAL A 616 27.66 -9.94 7.43
C VAL A 616 28.68 -8.86 7.78
N GLY A 617 29.15 -8.82 9.03
CA GLY A 617 30.19 -7.88 9.50
C GLY A 617 31.56 -8.16 8.87
N MET A 618 32.22 -7.15 8.29
CA MET A 618 33.64 -7.30 7.94
C MET A 618 34.46 -7.35 9.25
N PRO A 619 35.42 -8.29 9.39
CA PRO A 619 36.23 -8.38 10.59
C PRO A 619 36.93 -7.05 10.85
N LYS A 620 36.75 -6.49 12.05
CA LYS A 620 37.48 -5.30 12.49
C LYS A 620 38.97 -5.63 12.40
N LYS A 621 39.72 -4.90 11.56
CA LYS A 621 41.18 -4.89 11.62
C LYS A 621 41.55 -4.52 13.06
N LYS A 622 42.11 -5.47 13.82
CA LYS A 622 42.74 -5.17 15.10
C LYS A 622 43.87 -4.21 14.78
N VAL A 623 43.71 -2.95 15.17
CA VAL A 623 44.82 -2.01 15.22
C VAL A 623 45.61 -2.44 16.45
N HIS A 624 46.76 -3.06 16.22
CA HIS A 624 47.76 -3.36 17.25
C HIS A 624 48.62 -2.13 17.48
#